data_AF-A0A520I0C8-F1
#
_entry.id   AF-A0A520I0C8-F1
#
_cell.length_a   1.000
_cell.length_b   1.000
_cell.length_c   1.000
_cell.angle_alpha   90.00
_cell.angle_beta   90.00
_cell.angle_gamma   90.00
#
_symmetry.space_group_name_H-M   'P 1'
#
loop_
_entity.id
_entity.type
_entity.pdbx_description
1 polymer ?
#
loop_
_entity_poly.entity_id
_entity_poly.type
_entity_poly.pdbx_seq_one_letter_code
_entity_poly.pdbx_strand_id
1 'polypeptide(L)' 'MNVKYKIIPVLFAVFLLASCGSNKKNNDPNFIKVGVESGPEYAVAQAAQKVAKEKFGLEVELVQFNDYVMPNEALHQGD' A
#
# COMPACT_ATOMS: atom_id res chain seq x y z
N MET A 1 -13.30 -45.60 3.26
CA MET A 1 -13.09 -44.71 4.41
C MET A 1 -12.53 -43.36 3.95
N ASN A 2 -13.36 -42.31 4.02
CA ASN A 2 -13.03 -41.00 4.60
C ASN A 2 -11.89 -40.15 3.98
N VAL A 3 -11.77 -40.08 2.65
CA VAL A 3 -10.87 -39.10 1.98
C VAL A 3 -11.34 -37.65 2.15
N LYS A 4 -12.65 -37.43 2.36
CA LYS A 4 -13.27 -36.09 2.53
C LYS A 4 -12.70 -35.30 3.72
N TYR A 5 -12.24 -35.98 4.77
CA TYR A 5 -11.79 -35.33 6.02
C TYR A 5 -10.29 -35.03 6.05
N LYS A 6 -9.51 -35.51 5.06
CA LYS A 6 -8.06 -35.27 4.97
C LYS A 6 -7.69 -33.99 4.22
N ILE A 7 -8.62 -33.40 3.45
CA ILE A 7 -8.40 -32.16 2.67
C ILE A 7 -8.59 -30.90 3.55
N ILE A 8 -9.41 -31.00 4.60
CA ILE A 8 -9.74 -29.90 5.52
C ILE A 8 -8.51 -29.30 6.24
N PRO A 9 -7.56 -30.08 6.82
CA PRO A 9 -6.42 -29.49 7.52
C PRO A 9 -5.39 -28.85 6.57
N VAL A 10 -5.30 -29.33 5.32
CA VAL A 10 -4.38 -28.78 4.31
C VAL A 10 -4.85 -27.40 3.84
N LEU A 11 -6.15 -27.24 3.60
CA LEU A 11 -6.71 -25.96 3.17
C LEU A 11 -6.61 -24.88 4.26
N PHE A 12 -6.72 -25.27 5.54
CA PHE A 12 -6.54 -24.35 6.67
C PHE A 12 -5.08 -23.91 6.85
N ALA A 13 -4.12 -24.81 6.59
CA ALA A 13 -2.69 -24.48 6.67
C ALA A 13 -2.23 -23.50 5.57
N VAL A 14 -2.81 -23.56 4.36
CA VAL A 14 -2.53 -22.59 3.29
C VAL A 14 -3.07 -21.19 3.65
N PHE A 15 -4.19 -21.12 4.36
CA PHE A 15 -4.77 -19.85 4.81
C PHE A 15 -3.89 -19.16 5.88
N LEU A 16 -3.27 -19.95 6.77
CA LEU A 16 -2.33 -19.43 7.78
C LEU A 16 -1.04 -18.88 7.15
N LEU A 17 -0.57 -19.46 6.04
CA LEU A 17 0.61 -18.97 5.32
C LEU A 17 0.34 -17.67 4.54
N ALA A 18 -0.89 -17.43 4.10
CA ALA A 18 -1.27 -16.18 3.42
C ALA A 18 -1.35 -14.98 4.39
N SER A 19 -1.50 -15.21 5.71
CA SER A 19 -1.61 -14.14 6.71
C SER A 19 -0.26 -13.55 7.14
N CYS A 20 0.87 -14.14 6.74
CA CYS A 20 2.21 -13.66 7.14
C CYS A 20 2.79 -12.60 6.17
N GLY A 21 2.01 -12.11 5.20
CA GLY A 21 2.47 -11.18 4.16
C GLY A 21 2.26 -9.68 4.41
N SER A 22 1.56 -9.30 5.49
CA SER A 22 1.00 -7.94 5.62
C SER A 22 1.99 -6.84 6.05
N ASN A 23 3.25 -7.15 6.34
CA ASN A 23 4.22 -6.17 6.86
C ASN A 23 5.34 -5.79 5.88
N LYS A 24 5.28 -6.22 4.61
CA LYS A 24 6.42 -6.06 3.69
C LYS A 24 6.57 -4.67 3.07
N LYS A 25 5.52 -3.84 3.05
CA LYS A 25 5.59 -2.51 2.40
C LYS A 25 6.50 -1.51 3.12
N ASN A 26 6.71 -1.64 4.44
CA ASN A 26 7.42 -0.62 5.22
C ASN A 26 8.95 -0.61 5.05
N ASN A 27 9.53 -1.62 4.39
CA ASN A 27 10.99 -1.75 4.24
C ASN A 27 11.46 -1.74 2.79
N ASP A 28 10.58 -1.42 1.82
CA ASP A 28 11.00 -1.23 0.44
C ASP A 28 11.54 0.20 0.26
N PRO A 29 12.84 0.40 -0.03
CA PRO A 29 13.39 1.74 -0.21
C PRO A 29 12.82 2.47 -1.44
N ASN A 30 12.13 1.77 -2.35
CA ASN A 30 11.49 2.35 -3.52
C ASN A 30 9.99 2.64 -3.31
N PHE A 31 9.45 2.34 -2.13
CA PHE A 31 8.07 2.66 -1.78
C PHE A 31 8.01 3.97 -1.00
N ILE A 32 7.23 4.94 -1.50
CA ILE A 32 7.05 6.24 -0.85
C ILE A 32 5.57 6.60 -0.73
N LYS A 33 5.22 7.30 0.34
CA LYS A 33 3.89 7.91 0.51
C LYS A 33 3.97 9.40 0.26
N VAL A 34 2.97 9.94 -0.44
CA VAL A 34 2.91 11.36 -0.77
C VAL A 34 1.50 11.88 -0.47
N GLY A 35 1.43 12.84 0.46
CA GLY A 35 0.21 13.58 0.73
C GLY A 35 -0.10 14.56 -0.40
N VAL A 36 -1.37 14.62 -0.84
CA VAL A 36 -1.84 15.47 -1.93
C VAL A 36 -3.18 16.08 -1.55
N GLU A 37 -3.38 17.34 -1.91
CA GLU A 37 -4.69 17.99 -1.81
C GLU A 37 -5.73 17.28 -2.71
N SER A 38 -6.92 17.04 -2.17
CA SER A 38 -8.06 16.55 -2.93
C SER A 38 -8.50 17.58 -3.95
N GLY A 39 -8.86 17.13 -5.16
CA GLY A 39 -9.36 18.02 -6.22
C GLY A 39 -8.52 17.92 -7.49
N PRO A 40 -8.40 19.00 -8.28
CA PRO A 40 -7.70 18.97 -9.57
C PRO A 40 -6.20 18.61 -9.45
N GLU A 41 -5.57 18.92 -8.32
CA GLU A 41 -4.17 18.60 -8.00
C GLU A 41 -3.93 17.08 -7.97
N TYR A 42 -4.94 16.30 -7.59
CA TYR A 42 -4.83 14.85 -7.53
C TYR A 42 -4.54 14.23 -8.91
N ALA A 43 -5.11 14.78 -9.99
CA ALA A 43 -4.85 14.30 -11.35
C ALA A 43 -3.38 14.51 -11.77
N VAL A 44 -2.77 15.63 -11.34
CA VAL A 44 -1.35 15.90 -11.58
C VAL A 44 -0.50 14.91 -10.79
N ALA A 45 -0.86 14.62 -9.54
CA ALA A 45 -0.17 13.64 -8.72
C ALA A 45 -0.26 12.21 -9.29
N GLN A 46 -1.40 11.83 -9.89
CA GLN A 46 -1.55 10.55 -10.59
C GLN A 46 -0.64 10.45 -11.82
N ALA A 47 -0.51 11.53 -12.60
CA ALA A 47 0.44 11.57 -13.70
C ALA A 47 1.89 11.43 -13.21
N ALA A 48 2.24 12.11 -12.12
CA ALA A 48 3.56 12.00 -11.49
C ALA A 48 3.83 10.60 -10.93
N GLN A 49 2.85 9.95 -10.29
CA GLN A 49 2.93 8.56 -9.82
C GLN A 49 3.29 7.61 -10.97
N LYS A 50 2.66 7.78 -12.14
CA LYS A 50 2.98 6.97 -13.32
C LYS A 50 4.42 7.18 -13.77
N VAL A 51 4.88 8.43 -13.85
CA VAL A 51 6.28 8.76 -14.21
C VAL A 51 7.26 8.20 -13.19
N ALA A 52 6.95 8.28 -11.89
CA ALA A 52 7.75 7.76 -10.80
C ALA A 52 8.02 6.25 -10.96
N LYS A 53 6.96 5.50 -11.26
CA LYS A 53 7.05 4.06 -11.52
C LYS A 53 7.83 3.74 -12.80
N GLU A 54 7.47 4.37 -13.91
CA GLU A 54 8.02 4.04 -15.23
C GLU A 54 9.50 4.42 -15.38
N LYS A 55 9.92 5.54 -14.78
CA LYS A 55 11.28 6.08 -14.98
C LYS A 55 12.23 5.79 -13.82
N PHE A 56 11.70 5.62 -12.61
CA PHE A 56 12.52 5.55 -11.40
C PHE A 56 12.27 4.26 -10.60
N GLY A 57 11.32 3.42 -11.00
CA GLY A 57 10.98 2.20 -10.26
C GLY A 57 10.39 2.49 -8.87
N LEU A 58 9.87 3.69 -8.65
CA LEU A 58 9.26 4.08 -7.38
C LEU A 58 7.77 3.71 -7.36
N GLU A 59 7.36 2.99 -6.32
CA GLU A 59 5.95 2.74 -6.03
C GLU A 59 5.44 3.85 -5.11
N VAL A 60 4.58 4.72 -5.64
CA VAL A 60 4.05 5.88 -4.91
C VAL A 60 2.63 5.60 -4.44
N GLU A 61 2.37 5.73 -3.14
CA GLU A 61 1.02 5.76 -2.58
C GLU A 61 0.59 7.22 -2.37
N LEU A 62 -0.51 7.62 -3.02
CA LEU A 62 -1.06 8.97 -2.88
C LEU A 62 -2.11 8.99 -1.77
N VAL A 63 -1.91 9.87 -0.78
CA VAL A 63 -2.82 10.09 0.35
C VAL A 63 -3.53 11.42 0.14
N GLN A 64 -4.85 11.40 0.02
CA GLN A 64 -5.64 12.61 -0.20
C GLN A 64 -5.98 13.32 1.12
N PHE A 65 -5.84 14.65 1.12
CA PHE A 65 -6.19 15.53 2.23
C PHE A 65 -7.18 16.59 1.78
N ASN A 66 -8.12 16.95 2.65
CA ASN A 66 -9.16 17.96 2.37
C ASN A 66 -8.92 19.28 3.11
N ASP A 67 -7.79 19.41 3.82
CA ASP A 67 -7.41 20.59 4.59
C ASP A 67 -5.88 20.79 4.56
N TYR A 68 -5.43 21.95 5.06
CA TYR A 68 -4.03 22.38 5.01
C TYR A 68 -3.24 22.14 6.32
N VAL A 69 -3.86 21.56 7.34
CA VAL A 69 -3.21 21.31 8.64
C VAL A 69 -2.76 19.86 8.72
N MET A 70 -3.66 18.92 8.42
CA MET A 70 -3.42 17.48 8.51
C MET A 70 -2.24 16.97 7.67
N PRO A 71 -1.93 17.50 6.46
CA PRO A 71 -0.77 17.05 5.70
C PRO A 71 0.56 17.22 6.45
N ASN A 72 0.72 18.34 7.16
CA ASN A 72 1.96 18.65 7.87
C ASN A 72 2.09 17.82 9.15
N GLU A 73 0.98 17.59 9.86
CA GLU A 73 0.96 16.73 11.04
C GLU A 73 1.28 15.28 10.67
N ALA A 74 0.67 14.75 9.60
CA ALA A 74 0.96 13.41 9.09
C ALA A 74 2.44 13.26 8.69
N LEU A 75 3.00 14.27 8.00
CA LEU A 75 4.42 14.28 7.65
C LEU A 75 5.34 14.29 8.89
N HIS A 76 4.98 15.06 9.92
CA HIS A 76 5.75 15.12 11.17
C HIS A 76 5.73 13.78 11.93
N GLN A 77 4.60 13.07 11.89
CA GLN A 77 4.42 11.76 12.52
C GLN A 77 5.03 10.61 11.71
N GLY A 78 5.33 10.83 10.43
CA GLY A 78 5.88 9.81 9.52
C GLY A 78 4.82 8.85 8.99
N ASP A 79 3.56 9.31 8.89
CA ASP A 79 2.41 8.53 8.42
C ASP A 79 2.42 8.21 6.93
#